data_AF-A0A954SYB6-F1
#
_entry.id   AF-A0A954SYB6-F1
#
_cell.length_a   1.000
_cell.length_b   1.000
_cell.length_c   1.000
_cell.angle_alpha   90.00
_cell.angle_beta   90.00
_cell.angle_gamma   90.00
#
_symmetry.space_group_name_H-M   'P 1'
#
loop_
_entity.id
_entity.type
_entity.pdbx_description
1 polymer ?
#
loop_
_entity_poly.entity_id
_entity_poly.type
_entity_poly.pdbx_seq_one_letter_code
_entity_poly.pdbx_strand_id
1 'polypeptide(L)'
;VLGTQPSLNQGALFGIGQGGGLALAIIAIVAVVGIVVWLFVFKAGKDWWLLVPMSLVMGGILGNLYDRLGLWHGADPAPHEVRAVRDWVYFRLEGVPGFDPWPNFNFADSLLVCGAALLFFHLAWILPRQEKARALAAEQAAKEAESTVNPSA
;
A
#
# COMPACT_ATOMS: atom_id res chain seq x y z
N VAL A 1 16.14 0.51 21.05
CA VAL A 1 15.04 -0.06 21.84
C VAL A 1 13.87 -0.39 20.92
N LEU A 2 13.39 -1.62 20.96
CA LEU A 2 12.16 -2.07 20.30
C LEU A 2 11.24 -2.58 21.41
N GLY A 3 9.97 -2.18 21.38
CA GLY A 3 9.01 -2.56 22.41
C GLY A 3 7.58 -2.24 22.02
N THR A 4 6.70 -2.23 23.02
CA THR A 4 5.30 -1.88 22.85
C THR A 4 4.95 -0.62 23.63
N GLN A 5 4.29 0.34 22.98
CA GLN A 5 3.75 1.54 23.60
C GLN A 5 2.41 1.88 22.95
N PRO A 6 1.28 1.50 23.58
CA PRO A 6 -0.05 1.82 23.06
C PRO A 6 -0.27 3.33 22.93
N SER A 7 -0.84 3.74 21.80
CA SER A 7 -1.21 5.11 21.48
C SER A 7 -2.43 5.11 20.59
N LEU A 8 -3.25 6.16 20.71
CA LEU A 8 -4.41 6.38 19.84
C LEU A 8 -4.12 7.56 18.91
N ASN A 9 -4.07 7.28 17.61
CA ASN A 9 -3.78 8.28 16.59
C ASN A 9 -5.06 8.69 15.86
N GLN A 10 -5.52 9.92 16.07
CA GLN A 10 -6.71 10.46 15.40
C GLN A 10 -6.39 11.12 14.05
N GLY A 11 -5.10 11.25 13.74
CA GLY A 11 -4.59 11.77 12.48
C GLY A 11 -4.16 10.66 11.53
N ALA A 12 -3.34 11.03 10.56
CA ALA A 12 -2.67 10.15 9.61
C ALA A 12 -1.23 9.86 10.09
N LEU A 13 -0.31 9.61 9.14
CA LEU A 13 1.10 9.41 9.43
C LEU A 13 1.67 10.60 10.23
N PHE A 14 2.46 10.30 11.27
CA PHE A 14 3.07 11.30 12.17
C PHE A 14 2.08 12.24 12.85
N GLY A 15 0.82 11.82 12.95
CA GLY A 15 -0.24 12.62 13.56
C GLY A 15 -0.69 13.83 12.72
N ILE A 16 -0.36 13.89 11.43
CA ILE A 16 -0.85 14.96 10.55
C ILE A 16 -2.38 14.81 10.39
N GLY A 17 -3.13 15.91 10.52
CA GLY A 17 -4.58 15.89 10.36
C GLY A 17 -5.35 15.35 11.57
N GLN A 18 -4.87 15.60 12.79
CA GLN A 18 -5.61 15.30 14.03
C GLN A 18 -7.05 15.83 13.99
N GLY A 19 -7.99 15.05 14.52
CA GLY A 19 -9.43 15.35 14.47
C GLY A 19 -10.08 15.06 13.10
N GLY A 20 -9.29 14.76 12.07
CA GLY A 20 -9.76 14.45 10.71
C GLY A 20 -10.16 12.99 10.49
N GLY A 21 -10.35 12.19 11.54
CA GLY A 21 -10.57 10.73 11.44
C GLY A 21 -11.68 10.32 10.47
N LEU A 22 -12.76 11.10 10.35
CA LEU A 22 -13.82 10.85 9.38
C LEU A 22 -13.35 11.04 7.94
N ALA A 23 -12.62 12.13 7.66
CA ALA A 23 -12.08 12.39 6.32
C ALA A 23 -11.09 11.29 5.92
N LEU A 24 -10.25 10.84 6.85
CA LEU A 24 -9.31 9.74 6.62
C LEU A 24 -10.04 8.42 6.34
N ALA A 25 -11.16 8.15 7.02
CA ALA A 25 -12.00 6.98 6.74
C ALA A 25 -12.62 7.06 5.33
N ILE A 26 -13.13 8.23 4.93
CA ILE A 26 -13.69 8.43 3.59
C ILE A 26 -12.61 8.23 2.52
N ILE A 27 -11.43 8.82 2.68
CA ILE A 27 -10.30 8.65 1.77
C ILE A 27 -9.91 7.17 1.65
N ALA A 28 -9.84 6.45 2.77
CA ALA A 28 -9.55 5.03 2.79
C ALA A 28 -10.60 4.21 2.02
N ILE A 29 -11.89 4.48 2.21
CA ILE A 29 -12.97 3.82 1.46
C ILE A 29 -12.83 4.09 -0.04
N VAL A 30 -12.60 5.34 -0.44
CA VAL A 30 -12.38 5.72 -1.84
C VAL A 30 -11.17 4.99 -2.41
N ALA A 31 -10.07 4.89 -1.67
CA ALA A 31 -8.88 4.16 -2.09
C ALA A 31 -9.14 2.66 -2.27
N VAL A 32 -9.84 2.01 -1.33
CA VAL A 32 -10.24 0.59 -1.45
C VAL A 32 -11.07 0.37 -2.71
N VAL A 33 -12.12 1.17 -2.91
CA VAL A 33 -12.97 1.08 -4.11
C VAL A 33 -12.15 1.30 -5.38
N GLY A 34 -11.29 2.33 -5.39
CA GLY A 34 -10.40 2.63 -6.51
C GLY A 34 -9.48 1.47 -6.87
N ILE A 35 -8.82 0.85 -5.88
CA ILE A 35 -7.94 -0.31 -6.09
C ILE A 35 -8.73 -1.50 -6.64
N VAL A 36 -9.91 -1.81 -6.08
CA VAL A 36 -10.76 -2.91 -6.57
C VAL A 36 -11.20 -2.67 -8.02
N VAL A 37 -11.71 -1.49 -8.31
CA VAL A 37 -12.11 -1.12 -9.68
C VAL A 37 -10.93 -1.23 -10.63
N TRP A 38 -9.77 -0.70 -10.25
CA TRP A 38 -8.59 -0.73 -11.09
C TRP A 38 -8.08 -2.14 -11.38
N LEU A 39 -7.99 -2.99 -10.35
CA LEU A 39 -7.48 -4.35 -10.51
C LEU A 39 -8.44 -5.24 -11.32
N PHE A 40 -9.75 -5.16 -11.05
CA PHE A 40 -10.72 -6.11 -11.58
C PHE A 40 -11.54 -5.57 -12.76
N VAL A 41 -11.98 -4.31 -12.73
CA VAL A 41 -12.77 -3.71 -13.81
C VAL A 41 -11.85 -3.29 -14.96
N PHE A 42 -10.77 -2.58 -14.65
CA PHE A 42 -9.76 -2.20 -15.65
C PHE A 42 -8.72 -3.30 -15.93
N LYS A 43 -8.88 -4.46 -15.29
CA LYS A 43 -8.03 -5.65 -15.48
C LYS A 43 -6.54 -5.35 -15.34
N ALA A 44 -6.16 -4.45 -14.43
CA ALA A 44 -4.77 -4.09 -14.21
C ALA A 44 -3.96 -5.19 -13.50
N GLY A 45 -4.62 -6.09 -12.77
CA GLY A 45 -3.99 -7.19 -12.01
C GLY A 45 -3.43 -8.31 -12.88
N LYS A 46 -2.48 -8.01 -13.77
CA LYS A 46 -1.94 -8.95 -14.77
C LYS A 46 -0.65 -9.64 -14.35
N ASP A 47 0.07 -9.12 -13.36
CA ASP A 47 1.29 -9.76 -12.86
C ASP A 47 1.40 -9.71 -11.33
N TRP A 48 2.23 -10.62 -10.81
CA TRP A 48 2.50 -10.74 -9.37
C TRP A 48 3.23 -9.53 -8.81
N TRP A 49 4.04 -8.85 -9.63
CA TRP A 49 4.82 -7.69 -9.20
C TRP A 49 3.96 -6.46 -8.92
N LEU A 50 2.75 -6.41 -9.47
CA LEU A 50 1.74 -5.42 -9.14
C LEU A 50 0.74 -5.93 -8.09
N LEU A 51 0.29 -7.18 -8.19
CA LEU A 51 -0.71 -7.72 -7.28
C LEU A 51 -0.22 -7.77 -5.83
N VAL A 52 1.00 -8.23 -5.58
CA VAL A 52 1.57 -8.33 -4.22
C VAL A 52 1.61 -6.97 -3.51
N PRO A 53 2.24 -5.92 -4.07
CA PRO A 53 2.23 -4.61 -3.41
C PRO A 53 0.82 -4.05 -3.25
N MET A 54 -0.07 -4.25 -4.23
CA MET A 54 -1.46 -3.80 -4.11
C MET A 54 -2.23 -4.50 -2.99
N SER A 55 -2.02 -5.81 -2.79
CA SER A 55 -2.61 -6.55 -1.67
C SER A 55 -2.07 -6.08 -0.32
N LEU A 56 -0.78 -5.74 -0.22
CA LEU A 56 -0.19 -5.17 1.00
C LEU A 56 -0.80 -3.79 1.30
N VAL A 57 -0.86 -2.90 0.30
CA VAL A 57 -1.48 -1.57 0.44
C VAL A 57 -2.95 -1.72 0.85
N MET A 58 -3.72 -2.59 0.18
CA MET A 58 -5.11 -2.87 0.52
C MET A 58 -5.26 -3.36 1.97
N GLY A 59 -4.42 -4.31 2.40
CA GLY A 59 -4.43 -4.82 3.77
C GLY A 59 -4.14 -3.74 4.81
N GLY A 60 -3.18 -2.86 4.53
CA GLY A 60 -2.87 -1.71 5.39
C GLY A 60 -4.01 -0.69 5.45
N ILE A 61 -4.63 -0.34 4.31
CA ILE A 61 -5.79 0.56 4.29
C ILE A 61 -6.95 -0.04 5.08
N LEU A 62 -7.28 -1.32 4.86
CA LEU A 62 -8.38 -1.99 5.53
C LEU A 62 -8.15 -2.11 7.04
N GLY A 63 -6.92 -2.39 7.50
CA GLY A 63 -6.60 -2.44 8.94
C GLY A 63 -6.80 -1.09 9.62
N ASN A 64 -6.26 -0.02 9.02
CA ASN A 64 -6.41 1.34 9.53
C ASN A 64 -7.86 1.88 9.39
N LEU A 65 -8.62 1.40 8.41
CA LEU A 65 -10.04 1.71 8.25
C LEU A 65 -10.90 0.98 9.28
N TYR A 66 -10.62 -0.28 9.59
CA TYR A 66 -11.32 -1.04 10.63
C TYR A 66 -11.29 -0.30 11.97
N ASP A 67 -10.12 0.22 12.34
CA ASP A 67 -9.93 1.03 13.53
C ASP A 67 -10.74 2.33 13.48
N ARG A 68 -10.69 3.03 12.33
CA ARG A 68 -11.42 4.29 12.13
C ARG A 68 -12.93 4.15 12.13
N LEU A 69 -13.44 3.05 11.58
CA LEU A 69 -14.87 2.71 11.64
C LEU A 69 -15.30 2.32 13.03
N GLY A 70 -14.34 2.06 13.92
CA GLY A 70 -14.64 1.78 15.30
C GLY A 70 -15.13 0.37 15.55
N LEU A 71 -14.76 -0.57 14.68
CA LEU A 71 -15.26 -1.94 14.75
C LEU A 71 -14.69 -2.74 15.93
N TRP A 72 -13.89 -2.09 16.78
CA TRP A 72 -13.20 -2.66 17.92
C TRP A 72 -13.71 -2.17 19.28
N HIS A 73 -14.48 -1.08 19.33
CA HIS A 73 -14.94 -0.51 20.59
C HIS A 73 -16.31 -1.02 21.01
N GLY A 74 -16.60 -0.87 22.32
CA GLY A 74 -17.86 -1.25 22.93
C GLY A 74 -18.98 -0.24 22.67
N ALA A 75 -20.10 -0.37 23.40
CA ALA A 75 -21.28 0.47 23.18
C ALA A 75 -21.08 1.96 23.50
N ASP A 76 -20.06 2.32 24.29
CA ASP A 76 -19.81 3.70 24.75
C ASP A 76 -18.30 4.03 24.68
N PRO A 77 -17.75 4.28 23.48
CA PRO A 77 -16.35 4.63 23.31
C PRO A 77 -16.05 6.04 23.83
N ALA A 78 -14.89 6.23 24.43
CA ALA A 78 -14.47 7.57 24.80
C ALA A 78 -14.29 8.44 23.54
N PRO A 79 -14.58 9.75 23.58
CA PRO A 79 -14.51 10.61 22.39
C PRO A 79 -13.16 10.54 21.65
N HIS A 80 -12.08 10.29 22.37
CA HIS A 80 -10.74 10.23 21.79
C HIS A 80 -10.41 8.89 21.12
N GLU A 81 -11.17 7.83 21.40
CA GLU A 81 -11.11 6.51 20.77
C GLU A 81 -11.87 6.48 19.44
N VAL A 82 -12.87 7.36 19.32
CA VAL A 82 -13.72 7.44 18.13
C VAL A 82 -12.86 7.82 16.93
N ARG A 83 -12.80 6.90 15.96
CA ARG A 83 -12.06 7.05 14.70
C ARG A 83 -10.54 7.16 14.86
N ALA A 84 -10.00 6.71 15.98
CA ALA A 84 -8.55 6.62 16.19
C ALA A 84 -8.00 5.29 15.68
N VAL A 85 -6.71 5.29 15.32
CA VAL A 85 -5.91 4.08 15.05
C VAL A 85 -5.15 3.68 16.29
N ARG A 86 -5.07 2.37 16.52
CA ARG A 86 -4.28 1.79 17.61
C ARG A 86 -2.86 1.58 17.12
N ASP A 87 -1.96 2.44 17.58
CA ASP A 87 -0.52 2.30 17.37
C ASP A 87 0.10 1.67 18.61
N TRP A 88 1.07 0.77 18.43
CA TRP A 88 1.62 0.03 19.56
C TRP A 88 3.06 -0.42 19.35
N VAL A 89 3.58 -0.43 18.13
CA VAL A 89 5.00 -0.72 17.88
C VAL A 89 5.82 0.52 18.25
N TYR A 90 6.67 0.36 19.26
CA TYR A 90 7.60 1.38 19.69
C TYR A 90 9.00 1.09 19.21
N PHE A 91 9.62 2.07 18.57
CA PHE A 91 11.00 1.98 18.11
C PHE A 91 11.77 3.25 18.46
N ARG A 92 12.96 3.06 19.02
CA ARG A 92 13.89 4.14 19.35
C ARG A 92 15.32 3.72 19.04
N LEU A 93 16.06 4.56 18.33
CA LEU A 93 17.51 4.53 18.22
C LEU A 93 18.07 5.75 18.94
N GLU A 94 18.61 5.52 20.13
CA GLU A 94 19.11 6.59 20.99
C GLU A 94 20.23 7.39 20.30
N GLY A 95 20.13 8.72 20.33
CA GLY A 95 21.10 9.63 19.73
C GLY A 95 20.98 9.79 18.21
N VAL A 96 20.01 9.15 17.55
CA VAL A 96 19.78 9.31 16.10
C VAL A 96 18.61 10.27 15.85
N PRO A 97 18.85 11.46 15.24
CA PRO A 97 17.78 12.41 14.94
C PRO A 97 16.66 11.76 14.10
N GLY A 98 15.42 11.95 14.52
CA GLY A 98 14.23 11.38 13.87
C GLY A 98 13.90 9.93 14.26
N PHE A 99 14.81 9.24 14.94
CA PHE A 99 14.58 7.88 15.46
C PHE A 99 14.62 7.83 16.99
N ASP A 100 14.68 8.96 17.68
CA ASP A 100 14.77 9.05 19.14
C ASP A 100 13.62 9.85 19.79
N PRO A 101 12.38 9.31 19.85
CA PRO A 101 11.92 8.05 19.27
C PRO A 101 11.41 8.21 17.83
N TRP A 102 11.32 7.10 17.10
CA TRP A 102 10.49 7.04 15.89
C TRP A 102 9.01 7.05 16.29
N PRO A 103 8.12 7.69 15.51
CA PRO A 103 6.70 7.72 15.83
C PRO A 103 6.07 6.32 15.89
N ASN A 104 5.21 6.07 16.88
CA ASN A 104 4.57 4.77 17.04
C ASN A 104 3.74 4.42 15.81
N PHE A 105 3.72 3.13 15.46
CA PHE A 105 3.02 2.62 14.30
C PHE A 105 2.42 1.24 14.59
N ASN A 106 1.74 0.66 13.62
CA ASN A 106 1.19 -0.68 13.72
C ASN A 106 1.51 -1.55 12.47
N PHE A 107 0.96 -2.75 12.44
CA PHE A 107 1.14 -3.64 11.30
C PHE A 107 0.49 -3.12 10.02
N ALA A 108 -0.64 -2.41 10.09
CA ALA A 108 -1.26 -1.81 8.92
C ALA A 108 -0.34 -0.76 8.27
N ASP A 109 0.36 0.06 9.07
CA ASP A 109 1.35 1.01 8.56
C ASP A 109 2.56 0.30 7.93
N SER A 110 3.00 -0.81 8.52
CA SER A 110 4.07 -1.63 7.96
C SER A 110 3.67 -2.19 6.58
N LEU A 111 2.43 -2.66 6.43
CA LEU A 111 1.90 -3.13 5.15
C LEU A 111 1.83 -2.00 4.11
N LEU A 112 1.40 -0.79 4.52
CA LEU A 112 1.40 0.38 3.65
C LEU A 112 2.81 0.73 3.16
N VAL A 113 3.79 0.78 4.06
CA VAL A 113 5.18 1.11 3.73
C VAL A 113 5.81 0.04 2.85
N CYS A 114 5.68 -1.24 3.20
CA CYS A 114 6.20 -2.34 2.40
C CYS A 114 5.53 -2.41 1.02
N GLY A 115 4.21 -2.24 0.95
CA GLY A 115 3.46 -2.21 -0.29
C GLY A 115 3.87 -1.04 -1.20
N ALA A 116 4.02 0.16 -0.65
CA ALA A 116 4.50 1.32 -1.37
C ALA A 116 5.94 1.14 -1.88
N ALA A 117 6.84 0.62 -1.04
CA ALA A 117 8.23 0.34 -1.43
C ALA A 117 8.32 -0.69 -2.56
N LEU A 118 7.55 -1.78 -2.47
CA LEU A 118 7.50 -2.81 -3.52
C LEU A 118 6.85 -2.29 -4.80
N LEU A 119 5.81 -1.45 -4.71
CA LEU A 119 5.22 -0.82 -5.87
C LEU A 119 6.22 0.11 -6.56
N PHE A 120 6.92 0.94 -5.79
CA PHE A 120 7.97 1.81 -6.32
C PHE A 120 9.05 0.99 -7.01
N PHE A 121 9.50 -0.10 -6.38
CA PHE A 121 10.49 -1.00 -6.98
C PHE A 121 9.98 -1.61 -8.30
N HIS A 122 8.72 -2.04 -8.35
CA HIS A 122 8.11 -2.55 -9.57
C HIS A 122 8.10 -1.49 -10.67
N LEU A 123 7.64 -0.27 -10.39
CA LEU A 123 7.56 0.82 -11.36
C LEU A 123 8.94 1.26 -11.87
N ALA A 124 9.93 1.35 -10.99
CA ALA A 124 11.25 1.86 -11.34
C ALA A 124 12.14 0.82 -12.04
N TRP A 125 12.01 -0.47 -11.73
CA TRP A 125 12.92 -1.49 -12.27
C TRP A 125 12.25 -2.66 -13.00
N ILE A 126 11.09 -3.12 -12.55
CA ILE A 126 10.49 -4.34 -13.09
C ILE A 126 9.66 -4.04 -14.34
N LEU A 127 8.75 -3.05 -14.26
CA LEU A 127 7.87 -2.69 -15.36
C LEU A 127 8.64 -2.32 -16.64
N PRO A 128 9.69 -1.48 -16.61
CA PRO A 128 10.46 -1.15 -17.83
C PRO A 128 11.14 -2.38 -18.45
N ARG A 129 11.63 -3.32 -17.63
CA ARG A 129 12.24 -4.58 -18.12
C ARG A 129 11.20 -5.47 -18.77
N GLN A 130 10.01 -5.58 -18.20
CA GLN A 130 8.92 -6.34 -18.79
C GLN A 130 8.41 -5.73 -20.09
N GLU A 131 8.32 -4.40 -20.18
CA GLU A 131 7.93 -3.70 -21.41
C GLU A 131 8.96 -3.93 -22.52
N LYS A 132 10.25 -3.80 -22.20
CA LYS A 132 11.33 -4.09 -23.15
C LYS A 132 11.30 -5.54 -23.62
N ALA A 133 11.12 -6.50 -22.71
CA ALA A 133 11.02 -7.92 -23.06
C ALA A 133 9.81 -8.21 -23.96
N ARG A 134 8.65 -7.60 -23.68
CA ARG A 134 7.44 -7.71 -24.51
C ARG A 134 7.65 -7.12 -25.91
N ALA A 135 8.31 -5.97 -26.01
CA ALA A 135 8.62 -5.35 -27.30
C ALA A 135 9.57 -6.21 -28.15
N LEU A 136 10.64 -6.75 -27.55
CA LEU A 136 11.58 -7.64 -28.24
C LEU A 136 10.90 -8.93 -28.72
N ALA A 137 10.05 -9.53 -27.89
CA ALA A 137 9.30 -10.72 -28.26
C ALA A 137 8.32 -10.45 -29.42
N ALA A 138 7.66 -9.29 -29.42
CA ALA A 138 6.78 -8.88 -30.50
C ALA A 138 7.54 -8.65 -31.82
N GLU A 139 8.72 -8.03 -31.77
CA GLU A 139 9.59 -7.83 -32.94
C GLU A 139 10.06 -9.18 -33.53
N GLN A 140 10.46 -10.12 -32.68
CA GLN A 140 10.87 -11.47 -33.10
C GLN A 140 9.71 -12.22 -33.76
N ALA A 141 8.52 -12.22 -33.14
CA ALA A 141 7.34 -12.85 -33.69
C ALA A 141 6.93 -12.27 -35.06
N ALA A 142 7.10 -10.96 -35.26
CA ALA A 142 6.84 -10.32 -36.55
C ALA A 142 7.85 -10.77 -37.63
N LYS A 143 9.14 -10.86 -37.30
CA LYS A 143 10.18 -11.35 -38.23
C LYS A 143 9.98 -12.81 -38.62
N GLU A 144 9.62 -13.66 -37.66
CA GLU A 144 9.30 -15.07 -37.92
C GLU A 144 8.10 -15.19 -38.87
N ALA A 145 7.01 -14.46 -38.60
CA ALA A 145 5.83 -14.45 -39.46
C ALA A 145 6.18 -14.04 -40.90
N GLU A 146 6.99 -13.00 -41.09
CA GLU A 146 7.43 -12.54 -42.42
C GLU A 146 8.27 -13.60 -43.16
N SER A 147 9.19 -14.28 -42.45
CA SER A 147 10.00 -15.37 -43.04
C SER A 147 9.16 -16.59 -43.44
N THR A 148 8.11 -16.91 -42.69
CA THR A 148 7.22 -18.04 -43.01
C THR A 148 6.30 -17.77 -44.20
N VAL A 149 5.95 -16.49 -44.43
CA VAL A 149 5.11 -16.08 -45.55
C VAL A 149 5.90 -15.96 -46.85
N ASN A 150 7.22 -15.74 -46.79
CA ASN A 150 8.07 -15.60 -47.97
C ASN A 150 9.30 -16.55 -47.95
N PRO A 151 9.10 -17.86 -48.16
CA PRO A 151 10.15 -18.87 -48.00
C PRO A 151 11.22 -18.90 -49.12
N SER A 152 11.18 -17.98 -50.10
CA SER A 152 12.01 -18.04 -51.33
C SER A 152 12.79 -16.76 -51.65
N ALA A 153 13.22 -16.00 -50.63
CA ALA A 153 14.23 -14.93 -50.78
C ALA A 153 15.62 -15.41 -50.33
#